data_AF-E6TYR0-F1
#
_entry.id   AF-E6TYR0-F1
#
_cell.length_a   1.000
_cell.length_b   1.000
_cell.length_c   1.000
_cell.angle_alpha   90.00
_cell.angle_beta   90.00
_cell.angle_gamma   90.00
#
_symmetry.space_group_name_H-M   'P 1'
#
loop_
_entity.id
_entity.type
_entity.pdbx_description
1 polymer ?
#
loop_
_entity_poly.entity_id
_entity_poly.type
_entity_poly.pdbx_seq_one_letter_code
_entity_poly.pdbx_strand_id
1 'polypeptide(L)'
;MNKLLKYIGVGIFVGWSIAMLVNYSIYEYTTMQTTLFHPIIDGILFMALMVGIYFLSIFLYKNKEANASILLGILGVIAISIAFYFYT
;
A
#
# COMPACT_ATOMS: atom_id res chain seq x y z
N MET A 1 3.26 -20.75 10.11
CA MET A 1 2.47 -19.62 9.56
C MET A 1 3.21 -18.28 9.54
N ASN A 2 3.86 -17.85 10.64
CA ASN A 2 4.48 -16.52 10.74
C ASN A 2 5.59 -16.18 9.73
N LYS A 3 6.41 -17.14 9.28
CA LYS A 3 7.49 -16.89 8.30
C LYS A 3 6.93 -16.70 6.89
N LEU A 4 6.04 -17.60 6.47
CA LEU A 4 5.38 -17.54 5.15
C LEU A 4 4.65 -16.21 4.95
N LEU A 5 3.83 -15.79 5.91
CA LEU A 5 3.10 -14.52 5.85
C LEU A 5 4.04 -13.31 5.69
N LYS A 6 5.18 -13.29 6.38
CA LYS A 6 6.16 -12.21 6.22
C LYS A 6 6.76 -12.18 4.81
N TYR A 7 7.11 -13.35 4.25
CA TYR A 7 7.68 -13.43 2.90
C TYR A 7 6.67 -13.10 1.80
N ILE A 8 5.38 -13.39 2.00
CA ILE A 8 4.33 -13.02 1.04
C ILE A 8 4.27 -11.50 0.88
N GLY A 9 4.27 -10.73 1.98
CA GLY A 9 4.23 -9.26 1.91
C GLY A 9 5.44 -8.67 1.17
N VAL A 10 6.65 -9.18 1.47
CA VAL A 10 7.88 -8.76 0.77
C VAL A 10 7.86 -9.19 -0.70
N GLY A 11 7.40 -10.40 -1.00
CA GLY A 11 7.30 -10.92 -2.36
C GLY A 11 6.34 -10.10 -3.22
N ILE A 12 5.18 -9.73 -2.67
CA ILE A 12 4.22 -8.85 -3.34
C ILE A 12 4.86 -7.48 -3.59
N PHE A 13 5.53 -6.89 -2.59
CA PHE A 13 6.21 -5.60 -2.75
C PHE A 13 7.25 -5.62 -3.88
N VAL A 14 8.13 -6.62 -3.88
CA VAL A 14 9.21 -6.75 -4.85
C VAL A 14 8.64 -7.04 -6.23
N GLY A 15 7.71 -7.99 -6.34
CA GLY A 15 7.07 -8.34 -7.61
C GLY A 15 6.30 -7.16 -8.22
N TRP A 16 5.56 -6.43 -7.39
CA TRP A 16 4.83 -5.24 -7.82
C TRP A 16 5.76 -4.11 -8.26
N SER A 17 6.82 -3.85 -7.50
CA SER A 17 7.81 -2.82 -7.84
C SER A 17 8.53 -3.13 -9.16
N ILE A 18 8.93 -4.40 -9.35
CA ILE A 18 9.53 -4.85 -10.62
C ILE A 18 8.53 -4.71 -11.77
N ALA A 19 7.29 -5.14 -11.58
CA ALA A 19 6.25 -5.03 -12.60
C ALA A 19 6.01 -3.56 -13.01
N MET A 20 6.01 -2.63 -12.06
CA MET A 20 5.93 -1.20 -12.35
C MET A 20 7.12 -0.68 -13.15
N LEU A 21 8.35 -1.06 -12.77
CA LEU A 21 9.56 -0.62 -13.46
C LEU A 21 9.62 -1.15 -14.90
N VAL A 22 9.23 -2.41 -15.11
CA VAL A 22 9.21 -3.03 -16.45
C VAL A 22 8.13 -2.42 -17.33
N ASN A 23 6.99 -2.04 -16.76
CA ASN A 23 5.87 -1.44 -17.50
C ASN A 23 5.84 0.08 -17.39
N TYR A 24 6.97 0.72 -17.08
CA TYR A 24 7.03 2.15 -16.78
C TYR A 24 6.41 3.01 -17.88
N SER A 25 6.75 2.72 -19.15
CA SER A 25 6.25 3.48 -20.29
C SER A 25 4.72 3.55 -20.30
N ILE A 26 4.03 2.45 -19.98
CA ILE A 26 2.57 2.40 -19.91
C ILE A 26 2.05 3.37 -18.84
N TYR A 27 2.69 3.41 -17.67
CA TYR A 27 2.26 4.28 -16.57
C TYR A 27 2.55 5.76 -16.81
N GLU A 28 3.64 6.08 -17.51
CA GLU A 28 3.97 7.45 -17.92
C GLU A 28 2.92 8.02 -18.88
N TYR A 29 2.48 7.24 -19.87
CA TYR A 29 1.51 7.72 -20.86
C TYR A 29 0.06 7.73 -20.37
N THR A 30 -0.27 6.99 -19.31
CA THR A 30 -1.64 6.85 -18.80
C THR A 30 -1.94 7.73 -17.59
N THR A 31 -0.92 8.28 -16.92
CA THR A 31 -1.13 9.16 -15.78
C THR A 31 -1.44 10.59 -16.23
N MET A 32 -2.73 10.91 -16.37
CA MET A 32 -3.23 12.29 -16.41
C MET A 32 -3.36 12.91 -15.00
N GLN A 33 -2.96 12.19 -13.95
CA GLN A 33 -3.14 12.57 -12.56
C GLN A 33 -2.01 13.46 -12.04
N THR A 34 -2.34 14.33 -11.10
CA THR A 34 -1.40 15.15 -10.35
C THR A 34 -0.46 14.24 -9.55
N THR A 35 0.75 14.04 -10.05
CA THR A 35 1.81 13.34 -9.31
C THR A 35 2.48 14.29 -8.33
N LEU A 36 2.89 13.78 -7.17
CA LEU A 36 3.65 14.57 -6.20
C LEU A 36 5.10 14.74 -6.65
N PHE A 37 5.69 13.66 -7.19
CA PHE A 37 7.06 13.68 -7.71
C PHE A 37 7.16 13.02 -9.09
N HIS A 38 6.75 11.76 -9.18
CA HIS A 38 6.83 10.97 -10.40
C HIS A 38 5.94 9.74 -10.27
N PRO A 39 5.19 9.30 -11.32
CA PRO A 39 4.25 8.19 -11.22
C PRO A 39 4.86 6.91 -10.62
N ILE A 40 6.09 6.58 -11.00
CA ILE A 40 6.82 5.43 -10.45
C ILE A 40 7.08 5.61 -8.95
N ILE A 41 7.61 6.77 -8.56
CA ILE A 41 8.06 7.02 -7.19
C ILE A 41 6.84 6.99 -6.27
N ASP A 42 5.77 7.67 -6.68
CA ASP A 42 4.51 7.74 -5.94
C ASP A 42 3.91 6.34 -5.76
N GLY A 43 3.93 5.52 -6.81
CA GLY A 43 3.46 4.14 -6.74
C GLY A 43 4.33 3.25 -5.84
N ILE A 44 5.67 3.32 -5.94
CA ILE A 44 6.58 2.55 -5.06
C ILE A 44 6.39 2.97 -3.60
N LEU A 45 6.28 4.27 -3.32
CA LEU A 45 6.01 4.79 -1.99
C LEU A 45 4.66 4.29 -1.47
N PHE A 46 3.62 4.31 -2.29
CA PHE A 46 2.31 3.76 -1.94
C PHE A 46 2.41 2.29 -1.56
N MET A 47 3.06 1.47 -2.39
CA MET A 47 3.18 0.04 -2.12
C MET A 47 4.07 -0.24 -0.89
N ALA A 48 5.12 0.55 -0.67
CA ALA A 48 5.94 0.47 0.53
C ALA A 48 5.13 0.80 1.80
N LEU A 49 4.27 1.82 1.74
CA LEU A 49 3.34 2.17 2.82
C LEU A 49 2.35 1.03 3.09
N MET A 50 1.79 0.41 2.06
CA MET A 50 0.88 -0.74 2.21
C MET A 50 1.56 -1.94 2.88
N VAL A 51 2.83 -2.20 2.55
CA VAL A 51 3.64 -3.25 3.19
C VAL A 51 3.96 -2.90 4.64
N GLY A 52 4.21 -1.62 4.93
CA GLY A 52 4.35 -1.11 6.29
C GLY A 52 3.09 -1.36 7.13
N ILE A 53 1.91 -1.03 6.59
CA ILE A 53 0.61 -1.31 7.24
C ILE A 53 0.42 -2.81 7.44
N TYR A 54 0.80 -3.64 6.48
CA TYR A 54 0.73 -5.10 6.60
C TYR A 54 1.58 -5.63 7.76
N PHE A 55 2.85 -5.21 7.86
CA PHE A 55 3.71 -5.62 8.98
C PHE A 55 3.22 -5.08 10.32
N LEU A 56 2.74 -3.84 10.36
CA LEU A 56 2.15 -3.25 11.55
C LEU A 56 0.91 -4.03 11.99
N SER A 57 0.05 -4.43 11.05
CA SER A 57 -1.14 -5.23 11.31
C SER A 57 -0.77 -6.60 11.89
N ILE A 58 0.25 -7.28 11.35
CA ILE A 58 0.76 -8.54 11.91
C ILE A 58 1.30 -8.34 13.33
N PHE A 59 2.06 -7.27 13.56
CA PHE A 59 2.62 -6.95 14.86
C PHE A 59 1.52 -6.70 15.90
N LEU A 60 0.50 -5.91 15.55
CA LEU A 60 -0.63 -5.62 16.41
C LEU A 60 -1.49 -6.86 16.67
N TYR A 61 -1.76 -7.65 15.63
CA TYR A 61 -2.54 -8.88 15.72
C TYR A 61 -1.94 -9.87 16.73
N LYS A 62 -0.60 -10.00 16.75
CA LYS A 62 0.10 -10.84 17.72
C LYS A 62 -0.02 -10.38 19.16
N ASN A 63 -0.16 -9.07 19.39
CA ASN A 63 -0.35 -8.53 20.73
C ASN A 63 -1.81 -8.66 21.15
N LYS A 64 -2.73 -8.14 20.34
CA LYS A 64 -4.19 -8.21 20.51
C LYS A 64 -4.88 -8.09 19.15
N GLU A 65 -5.70 -9.07 18.80
CA GLU A 65 -6.42 -9.10 17.53
C GLU A 65 -7.27 -7.83 17.31
N ALA A 66 -7.92 -7.34 18.38
CA ALA A 66 -8.71 -6.11 18.36
C ALA A 66 -7.94 -4.88 17.87
N ASN A 67 -6.63 -4.78 18.16
CA ASN A 67 -5.83 -3.64 17.74
C ASN A 67 -5.60 -3.61 16.22
N ALA A 68 -5.49 -4.79 15.59
CA ALA A 68 -5.39 -4.88 14.14
C ALA A 68 -6.71 -4.47 13.47
N SER A 69 -7.85 -4.89 14.02
CA SER A 69 -9.17 -4.48 13.54
C SER A 69 -9.40 -2.97 13.68
N ILE A 70 -9.02 -2.37 14.82
CA ILE A 70 -9.11 -0.93 15.05
C ILE A 70 -8.22 -0.16 14.06
N LEU A 71 -6.97 -0.59 13.87
CA LEU A 71 -6.06 0.03 12.90
C LEU A 71 -6.66 0.03 11.49
N LEU A 72 -7.12 -1.12 11.01
CA LEU A 72 -7.70 -1.25 9.67
C LEU A 72 -9.00 -0.46 9.52
N GLY A 73 -9.83 -0.42 10.56
CA GLY A 73 -11.05 0.38 10.59
C GLY A 73 -10.76 1.87 10.46
N ILE A 74 -9.82 2.40 11.26
CA ILE A 74 -9.42 3.81 11.20
C ILE A 74 -8.83 4.15 9.84
N LEU A 75 -7.91 3.33 9.32
CA LEU A 75 -7.31 3.55 8.00
C LEU A 75 -8.35 3.51 6.88
N GLY A 76 -9.34 2.61 6.97
CA GLY A 76 -10.45 2.55 6.02
C GLY A 76 -11.31 3.81 6.03
N VAL A 77 -11.66 4.33 7.22
CA VAL A 77 -12.42 5.59 7.35
C VAL A 77 -11.63 6.77 6.79
N ILE A 78 -10.32 6.84 7.04
CA ILE A 78 -9.44 7.89 6.49
C ILE A 78 -9.40 7.78 4.96
N ALA A 79 -9.21 6.58 4.41
CA ALA A 79 -9.17 6.36 2.97
C ALA A 79 -10.47 6.77 2.27
N ILE A 80 -11.63 6.41 2.85
CA ILE A 80 -12.94 6.83 2.35
C ILE A 80 -13.10 8.35 2.41
N SER A 81 -12.72 8.97 3.54
CA SER A 81 -12.81 10.43 3.70
C SER A 81 -11.96 11.18 2.67
N ILE A 82 -10.74 10.73 2.43
CA ILE A 82 -9.85 11.28 1.39
C ILE A 82 -10.46 11.08 0.01
N ALA A 83 -10.98 9.89 -0.30
CA ALA A 83 -11.62 9.62 -1.57
C ALA A 83 -12.82 10.56 -1.82
N PHE A 84 -13.67 10.76 -0.81
CA PHE A 84 -14.77 11.71 -0.92
C PHE A 84 -14.29 13.14 -1.17
N TYR A 85 -13.24 13.59 -0.46
CA TYR A 85 -12.70 14.94 -0.65
C TYR A 85 -12.11 15.19 -2.04
N PHE A 86 -11.46 14.19 -2.65
CA PHE A 86 -10.85 14.35 -3.98
C PHE A 86 -11.82 14.11 -5.15
N TYR A 87 -12.90 13.37 -4.95
CA TYR A 87 -13.84 12.97 -6.02
C TYR A 87 -15.24 13.62 -5.93
N THR A 88 -15.48 14.48 -4.93
CA THR A 88 -16.69 15.31 -4.82
C THR A 88 -16.33 16.77 -5.06
#